data_AF-A0AAV3XNX8-F1
#
_entry.id   AF-A0AAV3XNX8-F1
#
_cell.length_a   1.000
_cell.length_b   1.000
_cell.length_c   1.000
_cell.angle_alpha   90.00
_cell.angle_beta   90.00
_cell.angle_gamma   90.00
#
_symmetry.space_group_name_H-M   'P 1'
#
loop_
_entity.id
_entity.type
_entity.pdbx_description
1 polymer ?
#
loop_
_entity_poly.entity_id
_entity_poly.type
_entity_poly.pdbx_seq_one_letter_code
_entity_poly.pdbx_strand_id
1 'polypeptide(L)'
;MLLNDFFDFLAPDDIRIKGHRIGIETVLYEYIYRERTAEEIQQLYPSLTLAEVYATILYYLQNQASVSQYLEDWLEWSHQQRKMQAANPHPATERLRKLKAERENQAVVSRLPPRQGIPGKLLLDIAGSLPSEDASEMRQAIENDCGQVDFERR
;
A
#
# COMPACT_ATOMS: atom_id res chain seq x y z
N MET A 1 -5.82 41.00 15.26
CA MET A 1 -5.25 39.67 15.51
C MET A 1 -3.75 39.76 15.31
N LEU A 2 -3.00 39.18 16.23
CA LEU A 2 -1.58 38.92 16.05
C LEU A 2 -1.43 37.60 15.28
N LEU A 3 -0.34 37.46 14.54
CA LEU A 3 -0.08 36.26 13.75
C LEU A 3 -0.08 34.98 14.60
N ASN A 4 0.43 35.08 15.83
CA ASN A 4 0.47 33.98 16.78
C ASN A 4 -0.91 33.52 17.25
N ASP A 5 -1.98 34.32 17.05
CA ASP A 5 -3.34 33.93 17.44
C ASP A 5 -3.90 32.78 16.59
N PHE A 6 -3.28 32.51 15.43
CA PHE A 6 -3.65 31.44 14.50
C PHE A 6 -3.07 30.07 14.87
N PHE A 7 -2.16 29.99 15.86
CA PHE A 7 -1.41 28.77 16.14
C PHE A 7 -1.48 28.34 17.60
N ASP A 8 -1.46 27.02 17.81
CA ASP A 8 -1.22 26.38 19.10
C ASP A 8 0.19 25.77 19.09
N PHE A 9 1.08 26.27 19.94
CA PHE A 9 2.45 25.77 20.09
C PHE A 9 2.46 24.71 21.20
N LEU A 10 2.33 23.44 20.81
CA LEU A 10 2.23 22.32 21.76
C LEU A 10 3.62 21.86 22.23
N ALA A 11 4.61 21.92 21.34
CA ALA A 11 6.01 21.62 21.59
C ALA A 11 6.90 22.40 20.60
N PRO A 12 8.23 22.45 20.79
CA PRO A 12 9.14 23.05 19.81
C PRO A 12 9.02 22.45 18.40
N ASP A 13 8.62 21.19 18.31
CA ASP A 13 8.43 20.38 17.11
C ASP A 13 6.95 20.05 16.80
N ASP A 14 5.99 20.69 17.49
CA ASP A 14 4.54 20.52 17.23
C ASP A 14 3.82 21.88 17.26
N ILE A 15 3.65 22.47 16.08
CA ILE A 15 2.92 23.73 15.88
C ILE A 15 1.67 23.43 15.06
N ARG A 16 0.49 23.71 15.64
CA ARG A 16 -0.80 23.42 15.00
C ARG A 16 -1.55 24.68 14.65
N ILE A 17 -2.35 24.60 13.59
CA ILE A 17 -3.33 25.65 13.28
C ILE A 17 -4.43 25.55 14.33
N LYS A 18 -4.68 26.67 15.01
CA LYS A 18 -5.57 26.74 16.18
C LYS A 18 -6.97 26.27 15.85
N GLY A 19 -7.52 25.40 16.70
CA GLY A 19 -8.83 24.80 16.47
C GLY A 19 -8.83 23.62 15.49
N HIS A 20 -7.67 23.27 14.92
CA HIS A 20 -7.50 22.12 14.01
C HIS A 20 -6.50 21.11 14.57
N ARG A 21 -6.56 19.89 14.02
CA ARG A 21 -5.52 18.87 14.22
C ARG A 21 -4.53 18.83 13.05
N ILE A 22 -4.37 19.98 12.39
CA ILE A 22 -3.54 20.13 11.20
C ILE A 22 -2.31 20.94 11.63
N GLY A 23 -1.14 20.35 11.51
CA GLY A 23 0.13 21.02 11.76
C GLY A 23 0.51 21.95 10.61
N ILE A 24 1.35 22.96 10.90
CA ILE A 24 1.79 23.93 9.89
C ILE A 24 2.54 23.25 8.73
N GLU A 25 3.19 22.11 8.99
CA GLU A 25 3.91 21.32 7.99
C GLU A 25 3.00 20.85 6.85
N THR A 26 1.71 20.64 7.12
CA THR A 26 0.77 20.21 6.07
C THR A 26 0.59 21.30 5.03
N VAL A 27 0.37 22.54 5.47
CA VAL A 27 0.21 23.69 4.58
C VAL A 27 1.53 24.05 3.91
N LEU A 28 2.63 24.09 4.68
CA LEU A 28 3.93 24.47 4.16
C LEU A 28 4.50 23.43 3.20
N TYR A 29 4.19 22.15 3.37
CA TYR A 29 4.62 21.13 2.42
C TYR A 29 4.00 21.36 1.04
N GLU A 30 2.71 21.65 0.97
CA GLU A 30 2.01 21.96 -0.29
C GLU A 30 2.49 23.29 -0.90
N TYR A 31 2.76 24.31 -0.07
CA TYR A 31 3.27 25.59 -0.55
C TYR A 31 4.70 25.48 -1.12
N ILE A 32 5.62 24.88 -0.37
CA ILE A 32 7.06 24.88 -0.69
C ILE A 32 7.42 23.80 -1.71
N TYR A 33 6.94 22.56 -1.53
CA TYR A 33 7.38 21.43 -2.36
C TYR A 33 6.41 21.09 -3.49
N ARG A 34 5.16 21.58 -3.42
CA ARG A 34 4.17 21.40 -4.50
C ARG A 34 3.85 22.70 -5.24
N GLU A 35 4.48 23.81 -4.85
CA GLU A 35 4.35 25.13 -5.48
C GLU A 35 2.89 25.59 -5.61
N ARG A 36 2.03 25.17 -4.67
CA ARG A 36 0.60 25.51 -4.69
C ARG A 36 0.34 26.90 -4.14
N THR A 37 -0.67 27.56 -4.69
CA THR A 37 -1.16 28.83 -4.11
C THR A 37 -1.94 28.59 -2.83
N ALA A 38 -2.12 29.64 -2.02
CA ALA A 38 -2.92 29.54 -0.80
C ALA A 38 -4.37 29.10 -1.08
N GLU A 39 -4.95 29.51 -2.20
CA GLU A 39 -6.30 29.13 -2.63
C GLU A 39 -6.38 27.65 -3.00
N GLU A 40 -5.38 27.13 -3.73
CA GLU A 40 -5.32 25.70 -4.04
C GLU A 40 -5.16 24.86 -2.78
N ILE A 41 -4.33 25.30 -1.84
CA ILE A 41 -4.16 24.64 -0.54
C ILE A 41 -5.47 24.66 0.24
N GLN A 42 -6.19 25.78 0.27
CA GLN A 42 -7.50 25.88 0.93
C GLN A 42 -8.52 24.91 0.31
N GLN A 43 -8.50 24.73 -1.01
CA GLN A 43 -9.36 23.75 -1.69
C GLN A 43 -9.02 22.31 -1.30
N LEU A 44 -7.74 21.99 -1.04
CA LEU A 44 -7.31 20.67 -0.57
C LEU A 44 -7.67 20.42 0.90
N TYR A 45 -7.71 21.46 1.72
CA TYR A 45 -8.06 21.39 3.14
C TYR A 45 -9.27 22.29 3.45
N PRO A 46 -10.50 21.89 3.06
CA PRO A 46 -11.70 22.75 3.21
C PRO A 46 -12.07 23.09 4.65
N SER A 47 -11.52 22.36 5.64
CA SER A 47 -11.69 22.72 7.05
C SER A 47 -10.92 23.98 7.44
N LEU A 48 -9.85 24.30 6.71
CA LEU A 48 -9.08 25.53 6.91
C LEU A 48 -9.74 26.69 6.17
N THR A 49 -9.74 27.83 6.82
CA THR A 49 -10.04 29.12 6.20
C THR A 49 -8.84 29.61 5.39
N LEU A 50 -9.11 30.41 4.35
CA LEU A 50 -8.04 31.01 3.56
C LEU A 50 -7.11 31.90 4.42
N ALA A 51 -7.66 32.54 5.46
CA ALA A 51 -6.89 33.35 6.40
C ALA A 51 -5.88 32.52 7.21
N GLU A 52 -6.25 31.32 7.66
CA GLU A 52 -5.34 30.40 8.36
C GLU A 52 -4.21 29.91 7.45
N VAL A 53 -4.51 29.61 6.18
CA VAL A 53 -3.49 29.22 5.18
C VAL A 53 -2.51 30.38 4.96
N TYR A 54 -3.01 31.59 4.71
CA TYR A 54 -2.18 32.77 4.55
C TYR A 54 -1.36 33.10 5.80
N ALA A 55 -1.95 32.98 6.99
CA ALA A 55 -1.24 33.16 8.25
C ALA A 55 -0.08 32.16 8.38
N THR A 56 -0.29 30.90 7.99
CA THR A 56 0.76 29.87 8.02
C THR A 56 1.91 30.21 7.08
N ILE A 57 1.61 30.63 5.84
CA ILE A 57 2.62 31.06 4.88
C ILE A 57 3.37 32.29 5.39
N LEU A 58 2.65 33.28 5.92
CA LEU A 58 3.27 34.49 6.48
C LEU A 58 4.18 34.17 7.68
N TYR A 59 3.75 33.26 8.55
CA TYR A 59 4.54 32.80 9.69
C TYR A 59 5.86 32.15 9.25
N TYR A 60 5.80 31.31 8.22
CA TYR A 60 6.99 30.76 7.59
C TYR A 60 7.89 31.85 7.01
N LEU A 61 7.35 32.80 6.24
CA LEU A 61 8.14 33.86 5.63
C LEU A 61 8.84 34.77 6.66
N GLN A 62 8.25 34.95 7.84
CA GLN A 62 8.87 35.71 8.95
C GLN A 62 9.92 34.91 9.73
N ASN A 63 9.87 33.57 9.67
CA ASN A 63 10.68 32.67 10.50
C ASN A 63 11.37 31.59 9.64
N GLN A 64 11.78 31.93 8.41
CA GLN A 64 12.20 30.93 7.41
C GLN A 64 13.28 29.98 7.93
N ALA A 65 14.32 30.51 8.58
CA ALA A 65 15.43 29.66 9.04
C ALA A 65 14.98 28.60 10.07
N SER A 66 14.19 28.98 11.07
CA SER A 66 13.74 28.05 12.11
C SER A 66 12.67 27.09 11.59
N VAL A 67 11.74 27.58 10.76
CA VAL A 67 10.65 26.76 10.24
C VAL A 67 11.14 25.82 9.13
N SER A 68 12.12 26.20 8.33
CA SER A 68 12.77 25.27 7.38
C SER A 68 13.44 24.11 8.11
N GLN A 69 14.17 24.37 9.21
CA GLN A 69 14.75 23.31 10.03
C GLN A 69 13.66 22.39 10.60
N TYR A 70 12.59 22.97 11.15
CA TYR A 70 11.43 22.21 11.64
C TYR A 70 10.86 21.27 10.56
N LEU A 71 10.73 21.75 9.32
CA LEU A 71 10.20 20.95 8.21
C LEU A 71 11.16 19.82 7.80
N GLU A 72 12.46 20.09 7.78
CA GLU A 72 13.48 19.08 7.48
C GLU A 72 13.46 17.96 8.53
N ASP A 73 13.45 18.32 9.81
CA ASP A 73 13.37 17.37 10.93
C ASP A 73 12.08 16.52 10.84
N TRP A 74 10.94 17.16 10.56
CA TRP A 74 9.67 16.48 10.36
C TRP A 74 9.69 15.51 9.18
N LEU A 75 10.26 15.92 8.04
CA LEU A 75 10.38 15.06 6.86
C LEU A 75 11.26 13.84 7.16
N GLU A 76 12.43 14.06 7.76
CA GLU A 76 13.33 12.97 8.12
C GLU A 76 12.67 11.99 9.08
N TRP A 77 12.07 12.49 10.16
CA TRP A 77 11.34 11.66 11.12
C TRP A 77 10.23 10.87 10.42
N SER A 78 9.42 11.52 9.57
CA SER A 78 8.34 10.90 8.81
C SER A 78 8.84 9.77 7.89
N HIS A 79 9.99 9.97 7.24
CA HIS A 79 10.64 8.94 6.43
C HIS A 79 11.14 7.76 7.28
N GLN A 80 11.76 8.03 8.43
CA GLN A 80 12.23 6.98 9.34
C GLN A 80 11.07 6.17 9.91
N GLN A 81 10.00 6.82 10.35
CA GLN A 81 8.80 6.15 10.86
C GLN A 81 8.14 5.26 9.81
N ARG A 82 8.01 5.72 8.56
CA ARG A 82 7.49 4.89 7.47
C ARG A 82 8.35 3.64 7.24
N LYS A 83 9.68 3.77 7.27
CA LYS A 83 10.60 2.62 7.13
C LYS A 83 10.43 1.64 8.30
N MET A 84 10.36 2.13 9.54
CA MET A 84 10.16 1.31 10.72
C MET A 84 8.82 0.56 10.70
N GLN A 85 7.73 1.25 10.32
CA GLN A 85 6.41 0.63 10.19
C GLN A 85 6.34 -0.41 9.07
N ALA A 86 7.06 -0.17 7.96
CA ALA A 86 7.16 -1.13 6.86
C ALA A 86 7.96 -2.38 7.26
N ALA A 87 9.03 -2.20 8.04
CA ALA A 87 9.85 -3.30 8.57
C ALA A 87 9.12 -4.11 9.66
N ASN A 88 8.28 -3.45 10.47
CA ASN A 88 7.52 -4.07 11.56
C ASN A 88 6.02 -3.80 11.41
N PRO A 89 5.34 -4.45 10.43
CA PRO A 89 3.90 -4.28 10.28
C PRO A 89 3.15 -4.86 11.47
N HIS A 90 2.12 -4.16 11.94
CA HIS A 90 1.25 -4.68 13.00
C HIS A 90 0.57 -5.99 12.55
N PRO A 91 0.37 -7.01 13.43
CA PRO A 91 -0.24 -8.28 13.05
C PRO A 91 -1.63 -8.17 12.41
N ALA A 92 -2.38 -7.12 12.74
CA ALA A 92 -3.65 -6.83 12.07
C ALA A 92 -3.47 -6.46 10.59
N THR A 93 -2.41 -5.72 10.25
CA THR A 93 -2.08 -5.32 8.87
C THR A 93 -1.76 -6.54 8.02
N GLU A 94 -0.99 -7.50 8.56
CA GLU A 94 -0.70 -8.75 7.86
C GLU A 94 -1.96 -9.59 7.64
N ARG A 95 -2.82 -9.69 8.66
CA ARG A 95 -4.13 -10.36 8.54
C ARG A 95 -4.99 -9.73 7.45
N LEU A 96 -5.08 -8.41 7.41
CA LEU A 96 -5.83 -7.68 6.39
C LEU A 96 -5.24 -7.87 4.98
N ARG A 97 -3.90 -7.90 4.84
CA ARG A 97 -3.23 -8.19 3.57
C ARG A 97 -3.57 -9.59 3.05
N LYS A 98 -3.56 -10.61 3.92
CA LYS A 98 -3.95 -11.98 3.57
C LYS A 98 -5.40 -12.06 3.11
N LEU A 99 -6.32 -11.49 3.88
CA LEU A 99 -7.74 -11.46 3.53
C LEU A 99 -8.00 -10.73 2.19
N LYS A 100 -7.25 -9.67 1.90
CA LYS A 100 -7.33 -8.98 0.61
C LYS A 100 -6.88 -9.88 -0.53
N ALA A 101 -5.72 -10.54 -0.40
CA ALA A 101 -5.19 -11.44 -1.42
C ALA A 101 -6.11 -12.65 -1.68
N GLU A 102 -6.71 -13.22 -0.63
CA GLU A 102 -7.69 -14.30 -0.75
C GLU A 102 -8.92 -13.86 -1.55
N ARG A 103 -9.45 -12.67 -1.27
CA ARG A 103 -10.60 -12.12 -2.02
C ARG A 103 -10.28 -11.84 -3.47
N GLU A 104 -9.10 -11.30 -3.75
CA GLU A 104 -8.64 -11.04 -5.12
C GLU A 104 -8.48 -12.37 -5.90
N ASN A 105 -7.86 -13.38 -5.27
CA ASN A 105 -7.74 -14.71 -5.87
C ASN A 105 -9.09 -15.37 -6.11
N GLN A 106 -10.03 -15.29 -5.15
CA GLN A 106 -11.39 -15.80 -5.33
C GLN A 106 -12.13 -15.08 -6.47
N ALA A 107 -11.94 -13.76 -6.61
CA ALA A 107 -12.52 -12.98 -7.69
C ALA A 107 -11.89 -13.29 -9.06
N VAL A 108 -10.62 -13.70 -9.11
CA VAL A 108 -9.99 -14.19 -10.34
C VAL A 108 -10.50 -15.59 -10.69
N VAL A 109 -10.53 -16.49 -9.70
CA VAL A 109 -11.00 -17.88 -9.89
C VAL A 109 -12.46 -17.92 -10.36
N SER A 110 -13.33 -17.06 -9.83
CA SER A 110 -14.73 -16.99 -10.24
C SER A 110 -14.94 -16.44 -11.66
N ARG A 111 -13.97 -15.73 -12.23
CA ARG A 111 -14.00 -15.22 -13.61
C ARG A 111 -13.39 -16.16 -14.63
N LEU A 112 -12.62 -17.17 -14.20
CA LEU A 112 -12.07 -18.16 -15.12
C LEU A 112 -13.20 -19.03 -15.68
N PRO A 113 -13.21 -19.33 -16.99
CA PRO A 113 -14.16 -20.28 -17.53
C PRO A 113 -13.98 -21.64 -16.83
N PRO A 114 -15.06 -22.40 -16.65
CA PRO A 114 -14.97 -23.73 -16.05
C PRO A 114 -13.94 -24.55 -16.83
N ARG A 115 -12.96 -25.11 -16.13
CA ARG A 115 -11.99 -26.03 -16.74
C ARG A 115 -12.77 -27.26 -17.21
N GLN A 116 -13.13 -27.28 -18.49
CA GLN A 116 -13.56 -28.51 -19.15
C GLN A 116 -12.30 -29.34 -19.34
N GLY A 117 -12.07 -30.28 -18.42
CA GLY A 117 -11.06 -31.31 -18.66
C GLY A 117 -11.41 -32.03 -19.96
N ILE A 118 -10.41 -32.31 -20.78
CA ILE A 118 -10.60 -33.24 -21.90
C ILE A 118 -10.88 -34.60 -21.26
N PRO A 119 -12.00 -35.28 -21.59
CA PRO A 119 -12.27 -36.60 -21.06
C PRO A 119 -11.07 -37.51 -21.34
N GLY A 120 -10.62 -38.30 -20.35
CA GLY A 120 -9.40 -39.10 -20.49
C GLY A 120 -9.35 -39.98 -21.74
N LYS A 121 -10.53 -40.43 -22.23
CA LYS A 121 -10.66 -41.17 -23.49
C LYS A 121 -10.18 -40.36 -24.71
N LEU A 122 -10.48 -39.06 -24.78
CA LEU A 122 -10.08 -38.19 -25.89
C LEU A 122 -8.57 -37.89 -25.82
N LEU A 123 -7.99 -37.83 -24.61
CA LEU A 123 -6.55 -37.66 -24.43
C LEU A 123 -5.78 -38.87 -24.96
N LEU A 124 -6.30 -40.08 -24.76
CA LEU A 124 -5.75 -41.32 -25.32
C LEU A 124 -5.83 -41.38 -26.85
N ASP A 125 -6.80 -40.70 -27.47
CA ASP A 125 -6.93 -40.63 -28.94
C ASP A 125 -5.94 -39.62 -29.56
N ILE A 126 -5.54 -38.59 -28.82
CA ILE A 126 -4.63 -37.52 -29.27
C ILE A 126 -3.16 -37.86 -28.97
N ALA A 127 -2.89 -38.44 -27.80
CA ALA A 127 -1.58 -38.97 -27.46
C ALA A 127 -1.39 -40.26 -28.26
N GLY A 128 -0.53 -40.21 -29.28
CA GLY A 128 -0.19 -41.38 -30.09
C GLY A 128 0.05 -42.61 -29.21
N SER A 129 -0.48 -43.74 -29.67
CA SER A 129 -0.57 -45.00 -28.93
C SER A 129 0.61 -45.21 -27.97
N LEU A 130 0.33 -45.17 -26.67
CA LEU A 130 1.27 -45.59 -25.65
C LEU A 130 1.80 -46.99 -26.04
N PRO A 131 3.12 -47.19 -26.11
CA PRO A 131 3.72 -48.51 -26.26
C PRO A 131 3.11 -49.48 -25.24
N SER A 132 2.87 -50.73 -25.65
CA SER A 132 2.15 -51.71 -24.81
C SER A 132 2.83 -51.99 -23.47
N GLU A 133 4.15 -51.78 -23.40
CA GLU A 133 4.97 -51.92 -22.21
C GLU A 133 4.62 -50.82 -21.19
N ASP A 134 4.66 -49.56 -21.62
CA ASP A 134 4.28 -48.39 -20.81
C ASP A 134 2.84 -48.48 -20.30
N ALA A 135 1.91 -48.96 -21.12
CA ALA A 135 0.51 -49.14 -20.73
C ALA A 135 0.32 -50.21 -19.64
N SER A 136 1.20 -51.21 -19.58
CA SER A 136 1.17 -52.28 -18.59
C SER A 136 1.76 -51.81 -17.26
N GLU A 137 2.88 -51.07 -17.30
CA GLU A 137 3.45 -50.42 -16.12
C GLU A 137 2.45 -49.44 -15.47
N MET A 138 1.74 -48.67 -16.29
CA MET A 138 0.72 -47.73 -15.80
C MET A 138 -0.45 -48.46 -15.12
N ARG A 139 -0.89 -49.61 -15.63
CA ARG A 139 -1.94 -50.44 -14.98
C ARG A 139 -1.46 -51.02 -13.66
N GLN A 140 -0.23 -51.54 -13.62
CA GLN A 140 0.38 -52.06 -12.41
C GLN A 140 0.49 -50.98 -11.32
N ALA A 141 0.84 -49.75 -11.71
CA ALA A 141 0.91 -48.62 -10.79
C ALA A 141 -0.47 -48.23 -10.22
N ILE A 142 -1.53 -48.29 -11.03
CA ILE A 142 -2.91 -48.03 -10.59
C ILE A 142 -3.41 -49.14 -9.64
N GLU A 143 -3.12 -50.40 -9.93
CA GLU A 143 -3.47 -51.53 -9.05
C GLU A 143 -2.74 -51.48 -7.70
N ASN A 144 -1.51 -50.93 -7.69
CA ASN A 144 -0.72 -50.71 -6.47
C ASN A 144 -1.09 -49.41 -5.72
N ASP A 145 -2.25 -48.82 -6.03
CA ASP A 145 -2.80 -47.60 -5.40
C ASP A 145 -1.83 -46.43 -5.43
N CYS A 146 -1.53 -45.93 -6.65
CA CYS A 146 -0.76 -44.74 -7.03
C CYS A 146 -0.41 -43.73 -5.90
N GLY A 147 0.45 -44.13 -4.98
CA GLY A 147 1.07 -43.27 -3.99
C GLY A 147 2.24 -42.56 -4.65
N GLN A 148 2.00 -41.36 -5.20
CA GLN A 148 2.98 -40.43 -5.76
C GLN A 148 3.99 -41.03 -6.74
N VAL A 149 3.76 -40.78 -8.04
CA VAL A 149 4.86 -40.83 -9.01
C VAL A 149 5.73 -39.61 -8.75
N ASP A 150 6.85 -39.79 -8.03
CA ASP A 150 7.87 -38.76 -7.89
C ASP A 150 8.43 -38.43 -9.28
N PHE A 151 8.10 -37.25 -9.79
CA PHE A 151 8.63 -36.72 -11.06
C PHE A 151 10.12 -36.31 -10.96
N GLU A 152 10.78 -36.55 -9.82
CA GLU A 152 12.21 -36.30 -9.63
C GLU A 152 13.02 -37.60 -9.61
N ARG A 153 13.13 -38.28 -10.76
CA ARG A 153 14.33 -39.04 -11.08
C ARG A 153 14.74 -38.86 -12.54
N ARG A 154 15.54 -37.80 -12.72
CA ARG A 154 16.52 -37.51 -13.78
C ARG A 154 16.07 -37.57 -15.24
#